data_AF-A0A9W6KCZ3-F1
#
_entry.id   AF-A0A9W6KCZ3-F1
#
_cell.length_a   1.000
_cell.length_b   1.000
_cell.length_c   1.000
_cell.angle_alpha   90.00
_cell.angle_beta   90.00
_cell.angle_gamma   90.00
#
_symmetry.space_group_name_H-M   'P 1'
#
loop_
_entity.id
_entity.type
_entity.pdbx_description
1 polymer ?
#
loop_
_entity_poly.entity_id
_entity_poly.type
_entity_poly.pdbx_seq_one_letter_code
_entity_poly.pdbx_strand_id
1 'polypeptide(L)' 'MTQFAVVFRGYDRAQVDEFAARADDDLASAEPTRVARARADAQAVSFRVVLRGYNQQQVDHYLRRVAKGHPG' A
#
# COMPACT_ATOMS: atom_id res chain seq x y z
N MET A 1 2.30 -11.62 -0.91
CA MET A 1 1.02 -11.58 -0.18
C MET A 1 1.22 -10.69 1.03
N THR A 2 0.50 -9.57 1.12
CA THR A 2 0.63 -8.68 2.28
C THR A 2 -0.10 -9.31 3.48
N GLN A 3 0.53 -9.28 4.68
CA GLN A 3 -0.04 -9.92 5.88
C GLN A 3 -0.98 -8.99 6.66
N PHE A 4 -1.90 -8.32 5.97
CA PHE A 4 -2.88 -7.49 6.65
C PHE A 4 -4.00 -8.35 7.25
N ALA A 5 -4.34 -8.10 8.50
CA ALA A 5 -5.47 -8.74 9.17
C ALA A 5 -6.79 -8.37 8.48
N VAL A 6 -7.67 -9.35 8.30
CA VAL A 6 -9.00 -9.13 7.76
C VAL A 6 -9.95 -8.74 8.89
N VAL A 7 -10.64 -7.62 8.73
CA VAL A 7 -11.60 -7.07 9.70
C VAL A 7 -12.98 -6.94 9.07
N PHE A 8 -14.02 -6.85 9.90
CA PHE A 8 -15.40 -6.78 9.40
C PHE A 8 -15.62 -5.61 8.44
N ARG A 9 -14.99 -4.46 8.68
CA ARG A 9 -15.03 -3.28 7.82
C ARG A 9 -13.61 -2.75 7.64
N GLY A 10 -13.10 -2.81 6.41
CA GLY A 10 -11.70 -2.51 6.12
C GLY A 10 -11.49 -2.12 4.66
N TYR A 11 -10.25 -1.86 4.27
CA TYR A 11 -9.93 -1.52 2.89
C TYR A 11 -10.06 -2.72 1.95
N ASP A 12 -10.44 -2.45 0.70
CA ASP A 12 -10.55 -3.46 -0.33
C ASP A 12 -9.20 -4.16 -0.54
N ARG A 13 -9.21 -5.48 -0.32
CA ARG A 13 -8.00 -6.30 -0.34
C ARG A 13 -7.35 -6.32 -1.72
N ALA A 14 -8.15 -6.34 -2.78
CA ALA A 14 -7.62 -6.36 -4.15
C ALA A 14 -6.94 -5.03 -4.49
N GLN A 15 -7.54 -3.90 -4.09
CA GLN A 15 -6.93 -2.59 -4.31
C GLN A 15 -5.62 -2.42 -3.52
N VAL A 16 -5.61 -2.90 -2.27
CA VAL A 16 -4.42 -2.85 -1.43
C VAL A 16 -3.31 -3.75 -1.97
N ASP A 17 -3.63 -4.98 -2.38
CA ASP A 17 -2.65 -5.91 -2.94
C ASP A 17 -2.08 -5.43 -4.28
N GLU A 18 -2.92 -4.88 -5.17
CA GLU A 18 -2.47 -4.31 -6.43
C GLU A 18 -1.54 -3.10 -6.21
N PHE A 19 -1.92 -2.22 -5.28
CA PHE A 19 -1.07 -1.09 -4.90
C PHE A 19 0.25 -1.56 -4.29
N ALA A 20 0.20 -2.53 -3.38
CA ALA A 20 1.38 -3.01 -2.68
C ALA A 20 2.38 -3.66 -3.64
N ALA A 21 1.90 -4.52 -4.54
CA ALA A 21 2.76 -5.14 -5.55
C ALA A 21 3.44 -4.10 -6.45
N ARG A 22 2.70 -3.07 -6.87
CA ARG A 22 3.24 -1.98 -7.70
C ARG A 22 4.25 -1.12 -6.94
N ALA A 23 3.93 -0.76 -5.70
CA ALA A 23 4.82 0.04 -4.86
C ALA A 23 6.12 -0.70 -4.55
N ASP A 24 6.06 -2.00 -4.28
CA ASP A 24 7.25 -2.82 -4.04
C ASP A 24 8.12 -2.93 -5.31
N ASP A 25 7.53 -3.09 -6.51
CA ASP A 25 8.27 -3.09 -7.79
C ASP A 25 8.94 -1.72 -8.06
N ASP A 26 8.20 -0.62 -7.88
CA ASP A 26 8.72 0.73 -8.08
C ASP A 26 9.82 1.09 -7.06
N LEU A 27 9.73 0.59 -5.82
CA LEU A 27 10.76 0.77 -4.79
C LEU A 27 11.99 -0.12 -4.99
N ALA A 28 11.83 -1.30 -5.60
CA ALA A 28 12.93 -2.20 -5.93
C ALA A 28 13.71 -1.76 -7.18
N SER A 29 13.11 -0.90 -8.01
CA SER A 29 13.75 -0.33 -9.18
C SER A 29 14.92 0.59 -8.82
N ALA A 30 16.00 0.53 -9.62
CA ALA A 30 17.13 1.45 -9.50
C ALA A 30 16.81 2.88 -10.00
N GLU A 31 15.70 3.05 -10.72
CA GLU A 31 15.26 4.33 -11.27
C GLU A 31 14.70 5.27 -10.17
N PRO A 32 15.35 6.42 -9.89
CA PRO A 32 14.91 7.33 -8.82
C PRO A 32 13.50 7.91 -9.03
N THR A 33 13.08 8.04 -10.29
CA THR A 33 11.75 8.53 -10.66
C THR A 33 10.65 7.57 -10.26
N ARG A 34 10.88 6.25 -10.36
CA ARG A 34 9.93 5.22 -9.91
C ARG A 34 9.81 5.21 -8.39
N VAL A 35 10.94 5.29 -7.69
CA VAL A 35 10.96 5.39 -6.22
C VAL A 35 10.22 6.65 -5.74
N ALA A 36 10.43 7.80 -6.39
CA ALA A 36 9.74 9.05 -6.05
C ALA A 36 8.23 8.94 -6.32
N ARG A 37 7.84 8.29 -7.43
CA ARG A 37 6.43 8.03 -7.76
C ARG A 37 5.77 7.13 -6.71
N ALA A 38 6.38 6.01 -6.32
CA ALA A 38 5.83 5.14 -5.28
C ALA A 38 5.55 5.89 -3.97
N ARG A 39 6.46 6.80 -3.58
CA ARG A 39 6.29 7.65 -2.40
C ARG A 39 5.11 8.62 -2.55
N ALA A 40 4.98 9.27 -3.70
CA ALA A 40 3.88 10.20 -3.97
C ALA A 40 2.53 9.47 -4.05
N ASP A 41 2.48 8.34 -4.74
CA ASP A 41 1.30 7.49 -4.88
C ASP A 41 0.83 7.00 -3.49
N ALA A 42 1.76 6.61 -2.60
CA ALA A 42 1.44 6.21 -1.22
C ALA A 42 0.83 7.33 -0.35
N GLN A 43 1.10 8.59 -0.67
CA GLN A 43 0.52 9.75 0.03
C GLN A 43 -0.87 10.13 -0.53
N ALA A 44 -1.11 9.85 -1.80
CA ALA A 44 -2.33 10.26 -2.51
C ALA A 44 -3.39 9.14 -2.59
N VAL A 45 -3.00 7.87 -2.45
CA VAL A 45 -3.89 6.73 -2.63
C VAL A 45 -4.98 6.68 -1.56
N SER A 46 -6.20 6.34 -1.98
CA SER A 46 -7.30 6.01 -1.08
C SER A 46 -7.95 4.71 -1.52
N PHE A 47 -8.30 3.87 -0.55
CA PHE A 47 -8.91 2.57 -0.81
C PHE A 47 -10.39 2.58 -0.42
N ARG A 48 -11.20 1.85 -1.20
CA ARG A 48 -12.61 1.65 -0.88
C ARG A 48 -12.73 0.86 0.41
N VAL A 49 -13.70 1.23 1.24
CA VAL A 49 -14.04 0.46 2.44
C VAL A 49 -15.11 -0.58 2.09
N VAL A 50 -14.82 -1.84 2.37
CA VAL A 50 -15.69 -2.99 2.10
C VAL A 50 -15.85 -3.87 3.34
N LEU A 51 -16.84 -4.77 3.30
CA LEU A 51 -16.96 -5.82 4.31
C LEU A 51 -15.86 -6.86 4.11
N ARG A 52 -15.28 -7.36 5.22
CA ARG A 52 -14.15 -8.31 5.20
C ARG A 52 -12.94 -7.78 4.43
N GLY A 53 -12.67 -6.49 4.59
CA GLY A 53 -11.47 -5.82 4.06
C GLY A 53 -10.25 -5.95 4.97
N TYR A 54 -9.11 -5.45 4.52
CA TYR A 54 -7.91 -5.35 5.33
C TYR A 54 -8.02 -4.25 6.39
N ASN A 55 -7.36 -4.48 7.53
CA ASN A 55 -7.30 -3.54 8.63
C ASN A 55 -6.69 -2.21 8.16
N GLN A 56 -7.48 -1.15 8.23
CA GLN A 56 -7.11 0.18 7.75
C GLN A 56 -5.84 0.71 8.43
N GLN A 57 -5.69 0.49 9.75
CA GLN A 57 -4.52 0.96 10.48
C GLN A 57 -3.23 0.26 10.02
N GLN A 58 -3.30 -1.03 9.68
CA GLN A 58 -2.13 -1.77 9.18
C GLN A 58 -1.75 -1.33 7.76
N VAL A 59 -2.75 -1.09 6.91
CA VAL A 59 -2.53 -0.56 5.56
C VAL A 59 -1.98 0.87 5.64
N ASP A 60 -2.52 1.74 6.49
CA ASP A 60 -2.02 3.11 6.68
C ASP A 60 -0.58 3.11 7.19
N HIS A 61 -0.24 2.19 8.10
CA HIS A 61 1.13 2.03 8.56
C HIS A 61 2.07 1.60 7.42
N TYR A 62 1.62 0.67 6.58
CA TYR A 62 2.34 0.27 5.37
C TYR A 62 2.54 1.46 4.41
N LEU A 63 1.48 2.24 4.11
CA LEU A 63 1.57 3.42 3.24
C LEU A 63 2.59 4.44 3.77
N ARG A 64 2.65 4.66 5.09
CA ARG A 64 3.66 5.54 5.70
C ARG A 64 5.09 5.03 5.52
N ARG A 65 5.31 3.71 5.48
CA ARG A 65 6.64 3.12 5.20
C ARG A 65 7.02 3.33 3.73
N VAL A 66 6.10 3.05 2.82
CA VAL A 66 6.28 3.28 1.38
C VAL A 66 6.57 4.76 1.10
N ALA A 67 5.82 5.68 1.72
CA ALA A 67 6.06 7.12 1.61
C ALA A 67 7.45 7.56 2.10
N LYS A 68 8.05 6.83 3.05
CA LYS A 68 9.43 7.00 3.50
C LYS A 68 10.45 6.27 2.63
N GLY A 69 10.01 5.58 1.57
CA GLY A 69 10.86 4.79 0.68
C GLY A 69 11.30 3.44 1.23
N HIS A 70 10.60 2.92 2.24
CA HIS A 70 10.87 1.58 2.76
C HIS A 70 9.88 0.59 2.13
N PRO A 71 10.34 -0.59 1.67
CA PRO A 71 9.45 -1.64 1.19
C PRO A 71 8.55 -2.15 2.33
N GLY A 72 7.50 -2.90 1.96
CA GLY A 72 6.45 -3.45 2.84
C GLY A 72 6.89 -4.27 4.03
#